data_AF-A0A411WM92-F1
#
_entry.id   AF-A0A411WM92-F1
#
_cell.length_a   1.000
_cell.length_b   1.000
_cell.length_c   1.000
_cell.angle_alpha   90.00
_cell.angle_beta   90.00
_cell.angle_gamma   90.00
#
_symmetry.space_group_name_H-M   'P 1'
#
loop_
_entity.id
_entity.type
_entity.pdbx_description
1 polymer ?
#
loop_
_entity_poly.entity_id
_entity_poly.type
_entity_poly.pdbx_seq_one_letter_code
_entity_poly.pdbx_strand_id
1 'polypeptide(L)'
;MRKMVLILSLFMSFLFSSYAMAQEWYVGGTLHDSNAITWQQASEQNKLATCGDLIGVVWKKNLLNKKISNQIKSINDIEPLAVMLRQELNAAFEKDPNPQKNIQMFSNQDVASNAMLLMITLGWVKM
;
A
#
# COMPACT_ATOMS: atom_id res chain seq x y z
N MET A 1 -16.07 -55.80 -13.76
CA MET A 1 -14.88 -55.05 -13.27
C MET A 1 -14.48 -53.88 -14.20
N ARG A 2 -15.43 -53.14 -14.79
CA ARG A 2 -15.13 -52.01 -15.71
C ARG A 2 -15.81 -50.69 -15.34
N LYS A 3 -16.65 -50.68 -14.29
CA LYS A 3 -17.37 -49.49 -13.82
C LYS A 3 -16.86 -48.91 -12.49
N MET A 4 -15.99 -49.62 -11.76
CA MET A 4 -15.44 -49.14 -10.47
C MET A 4 -14.17 -48.28 -10.60
N VAL A 5 -13.46 -48.31 -11.74
CA VAL A 5 -12.23 -47.52 -11.93
C VAL A 5 -12.54 -46.06 -12.31
N LEU A 6 -13.72 -45.79 -12.89
CA LEU A 6 -14.11 -44.44 -13.31
C LEU A 6 -14.55 -43.54 -12.14
N ILE A 7 -14.94 -44.10 -10.99
CA ILE A 7 -15.40 -43.30 -9.83
C ILE A 7 -14.21 -42.89 -8.94
N LEU A 8 -13.14 -43.68 -8.89
CA LEU A 8 -11.92 -43.32 -8.13
C LEU A 8 -11.09 -42.21 -8.79
N SER A 9 -11.31 -41.96 -10.08
CA SER A 9 -10.57 -40.94 -10.85
C SER A 9 -11.15 -39.53 -10.69
N LEU A 10 -12.38 -39.40 -10.18
CA LEU A 10 -13.07 -38.11 -10.04
C LEU A 10 -12.88 -37.45 -8.66
N PHE A 11 -12.31 -38.17 -7.69
CA PHE A 11 -12.12 -37.68 -6.31
C PHE A 11 -10.70 -37.13 -6.05
N MET A 12 -9.75 -37.35 -6.97
CA MET A 12 -8.34 -36.99 -6.76
C MET A 12 -7.97 -35.59 -7.26
N SER A 13 -8.93 -34.85 -7.84
CA SER A 13 -8.68 -33.53 -8.43
C SER A 13 -8.95 -32.36 -7.49
N PHE A 14 -9.42 -32.60 -6.27
CA PHE A 14 -9.75 -31.54 -5.30
C PHE A 14 -8.66 -31.26 -4.25
N LEU A 15 -7.51 -31.94 -4.29
CA LEU A 15 -6.46 -31.77 -3.29
C LEU A 15 -5.38 -30.73 -3.65
N PHE A 16 -5.51 -30.04 -4.78
CA PHE A 16 -4.66 -28.89 -5.10
C PHE A 16 -5.39 -27.59 -4.77
N SER A 17 -5.90 -27.45 -3.54
CA SER A 17 -6.10 -26.12 -2.98
C SER A 17 -4.71 -25.50 -2.85
N SER A 18 -4.32 -24.70 -3.84
CA SER A 18 -3.14 -23.84 -3.74
C SER A 18 -3.30 -22.98 -2.49
N TYR A 19 -2.54 -23.28 -1.45
CA TYR A 19 -2.32 -22.36 -0.33
C TYR A 19 -1.60 -21.14 -0.90
N ALA A 20 -2.37 -20.21 -1.46
CA ALA A 20 -1.89 -18.87 -1.70
C ALA A 20 -1.59 -18.29 -0.32
N MET A 21 -0.33 -18.40 0.11
CA MET A 21 0.17 -17.70 1.29
C MET A 21 -0.05 -16.22 1.00
N ALA A 22 -1.10 -15.64 1.60
CA ALA A 22 -1.39 -14.23 1.46
C ALA A 22 -0.17 -13.47 1.98
N GLN A 23 0.52 -12.77 1.08
CA GLN A 23 1.65 -11.94 1.45
C GLN A 23 1.14 -10.84 2.38
N GLU A 24 1.84 -10.63 3.50
CA GLU A 24 1.54 -9.56 4.44
C GLU A 24 1.41 -8.21 3.72
N TRP A 25 0.39 -7.41 4.08
CA TRP A 25 0.01 -6.19 3.35
C TRP A 25 1.11 -5.13 3.32
N TYR A 26 2.01 -5.15 4.32
CA TYR A 26 3.11 -4.21 4.49
C TYR A 26 4.40 -4.65 3.78
N VAL A 27 4.39 -5.75 3.03
CA VAL A 27 5.58 -6.23 2.30
C VAL A 27 5.58 -5.73 0.86
N GLY A 28 6.75 -5.25 0.40
CA GLY A 28 6.99 -4.90 -1.01
C GLY A 28 6.85 -3.41 -1.32
N GLY A 29 6.92 -2.53 -0.30
CA GLY A 29 7.01 -1.09 -0.48
C GLY A 29 8.37 -0.68 -1.02
N THR A 30 8.42 0.09 -2.11
CA THR A 30 9.68 0.53 -2.74
C THR A 30 9.64 1.97 -3.25
N LEU A 31 8.55 2.71 -3.00
CA LEU A 31 8.32 4.01 -3.64
C LEU A 31 8.78 5.20 -2.79
N HIS A 32 9.54 4.97 -1.71
CA HIS A 32 9.87 6.00 -0.73
C HIS A 32 10.62 7.20 -1.34
N ASP A 33 11.56 6.93 -2.24
CA ASP A 33 12.36 7.95 -2.95
C ASP A 33 11.90 8.14 -4.41
N SER A 34 10.70 7.69 -4.73
CA SER A 34 10.14 7.75 -6.09
C SER A 34 9.33 9.03 -6.30
N ASN A 35 9.14 9.39 -7.57
CA ASN A 35 8.24 10.48 -7.93
C ASN A 35 6.80 9.99 -8.19
N ALA A 36 5.88 10.94 -8.34
CA ALA A 36 4.47 10.71 -8.62
C ALA A 36 4.22 9.96 -9.94
N ILE A 37 5.08 10.11 -10.95
CA ILE A 37 4.97 9.32 -12.20
C ILE A 37 5.18 7.83 -11.92
N THR A 38 6.19 7.51 -11.13
CA THR A 38 6.47 6.13 -10.72
C THR A 38 5.34 5.59 -9.84
N TRP A 39 4.82 6.43 -8.93
CA TRP A 39 3.65 6.10 -8.13
C TRP A 39 2.44 5.74 -8.99
N GLN A 40 2.10 6.54 -9.99
CA GLN A 40 0.95 6.31 -10.89
C GLN A 40 1.00 4.96 -11.61
N GLN A 41 2.20 4.41 -11.83
CA GLN A 41 2.43 3.14 -12.53
C GLN A 41 2.54 1.93 -11.58
N ALA A 42 2.72 2.17 -10.28
CA ALA A 42 2.95 1.12 -9.30
C ALA A 42 1.67 0.34 -8.98
N SER A 43 1.85 -0.90 -8.51
CA SER A 43 0.75 -1.72 -8.03
C SER A 43 0.15 -1.16 -6.73
N GLU A 44 -1.13 -1.40 -6.51
CA GLU A 44 -1.81 -0.96 -5.28
C GLU A 44 -1.18 -1.56 -4.01
N GLN A 45 -0.64 -2.78 -4.10
CA GLN A 45 0.08 -3.40 -2.99
C GLN A 45 1.38 -2.67 -2.65
N ASN A 46 2.20 -2.30 -3.64
CA ASN A 46 3.43 -1.54 -3.41
C ASN A 46 3.12 -0.16 -2.81
N LYS A 47 2.09 0.52 -3.34
CA LYS A 47 1.62 1.81 -2.80
C LYS A 47 1.20 1.68 -1.33
N LEU A 48 0.39 0.67 -1.01
CA LEU A 48 -0.07 0.42 0.36
C LEU A 48 1.10 0.13 1.32
N ALA A 49 2.00 -0.78 0.93
CA ALA A 49 3.16 -1.12 1.72
C ALA A 49 4.08 0.10 1.93
N THR A 50 4.32 0.90 0.88
CA THR A 50 5.08 2.15 0.98
C THR A 50 4.44 3.13 1.97
N CYS A 51 3.11 3.32 1.94
CA CYS A 51 2.41 4.14 2.92
C CYS A 51 2.57 3.60 4.35
N GLY A 52 2.50 2.28 4.53
CA GLY A 52 2.74 1.62 5.81
C GLY A 52 4.14 1.92 6.35
N ASP A 53 5.17 1.78 5.51
CA ASP A 53 6.55 2.09 5.87
C ASP A 53 6.73 3.56 6.26
N LEU A 54 6.18 4.49 5.47
CA LEU A 54 6.28 5.92 5.73
C LEU A 54 5.65 6.28 7.09
N ILE A 55 4.45 5.79 7.38
CA ILE A 55 3.78 6.01 8.67
C ILE A 55 4.58 5.33 9.79
N GLY A 56 5.08 4.12 9.58
CA GLY A 56 5.91 3.39 10.53
C GLY A 56 7.18 4.17 10.91
N VAL A 57 7.82 4.83 9.94
CA VAL A 57 8.98 5.70 10.19
C VAL A 57 8.58 6.91 11.04
N VAL A 58 7.47 7.59 10.71
CA VAL A 58 6.99 8.76 11.48
C VAL A 58 6.62 8.35 12.91
N TRP A 59 5.97 7.20 13.08
CA TRP A 59 5.63 6.64 14.38
C TRP A 59 6.88 6.30 15.21
N LYS A 60 7.83 5.55 14.62
CA LYS A 60 9.09 5.17 15.28
C LYS A 60 9.93 6.38 15.68
N LYS A 61 9.88 7.46 14.91
CA LYS A 61 10.54 8.74 15.23
C LYS A 61 9.77 9.58 16.26
N ASN A 62 8.66 9.08 16.79
CA ASN A 62 7.80 9.80 17.74
C ASN A 62 7.34 11.17 17.21
N LEU A 63 7.03 11.24 15.91
CA LEU A 63 6.56 12.46 15.24
C LEU A 63 5.04 12.53 15.12
N LEU A 64 4.34 11.39 15.27
CA LEU A 64 2.88 11.36 15.33
C LEU A 64 2.37 12.03 16.61
N ASN A 65 1.26 12.76 16.51
CA ASN A 65 0.61 13.33 17.68
C ASN A 65 0.09 12.24 18.63
N LYS A 66 -0.28 12.63 19.85
CA LYS A 66 -0.74 11.70 20.88
C LYS A 66 -1.98 10.90 20.47
N LYS A 67 -2.93 11.52 19.75
CA LYS A 67 -4.17 10.86 19.32
C LYS A 67 -3.88 9.68 18.40
N ILE A 68 -3.07 9.89 17.36
CA ILE A 68 -2.72 8.84 16.40
C ILE A 68 -1.74 7.85 17.04
N SER A 69 -0.71 8.32 17.74
CA SER A 69 0.28 7.43 18.37
C SER A 69 -0.33 6.45 19.38
N ASN A 70 -1.39 6.86 20.11
CA ASN A 70 -2.06 5.99 21.09
C ASN A 70 -2.91 4.89 20.44
N GLN A 71 -3.22 5.02 19.15
CA GLN A 71 -3.99 4.02 18.40
C GLN A 71 -3.08 2.88 17.88
N ILE A 72 -1.77 3.10 17.80
CA ILE A 72 -0.82 2.15 17.22
C ILE A 72 -0.17 1.33 18.33
N LYS A 73 -0.47 0.02 18.37
CA LYS A 73 0.17 -0.96 19.28
C LYS A 73 0.95 -2.02 18.50
N SER A 74 0.62 -2.20 17.24
CA SER A 74 1.16 -3.21 16.33
C SER A 74 1.18 -2.67 14.90
N ILE A 75 1.83 -3.41 14.00
CA ILE A 75 1.84 -3.10 12.56
C ILE A 75 0.42 -3.06 11.99
N ASN A 76 -0.49 -3.93 12.45
CA ASN A 76 -1.85 -3.99 11.93
C ASN A 76 -2.68 -2.74 12.24
N ASP A 77 -2.32 -2.01 13.30
CA ASP A 77 -2.99 -0.73 13.63
C ASP A 77 -2.57 0.40 12.68
N ILE A 78 -1.48 0.23 11.93
CA ILE A 78 -1.01 1.18 10.90
C ILE A 78 -1.79 1.01 9.59
N GLU A 79 -2.25 -0.21 9.28
CA GLU A 79 -2.95 -0.53 8.03
C GLU A 79 -4.08 0.46 7.67
N PRO A 80 -5.05 0.79 8.55
CA PRO A 80 -6.11 1.73 8.20
C PRO A 80 -5.58 3.14 7.89
N LEU A 81 -4.50 3.57 8.56
CA LEU A 81 -3.84 4.84 8.26
C LEU A 81 -3.12 4.79 6.91
N ALA A 82 -2.47 3.66 6.60
CA ALA A 82 -1.79 3.44 5.31
C ALA A 82 -2.79 3.41 4.14
N VAL A 83 -3.96 2.80 4.34
CA VAL A 83 -5.07 2.81 3.36
C VAL A 83 -5.52 4.24 3.09
N MET A 84 -5.75 5.04 4.14
CA MET A 84 -6.16 6.44 3.99
C MET A 84 -5.07 7.27 3.31
N LEU A 85 -3.81 7.16 3.74
CA LEU A 85 -2.70 7.90 3.13
C LEU A 85 -2.51 7.54 1.65
N ARG A 86 -2.66 6.26 1.27
CA ARG A 86 -2.63 5.82 -0.12
C ARG A 86 -3.75 6.47 -0.94
N GLN A 87 -4.96 6.56 -0.40
CA GLN A 87 -6.09 7.20 -1.09
C GLN A 87 -5.81 8.68 -1.34
N GLU A 88 -5.32 9.39 -0.33
CA GLU A 88 -4.96 10.81 -0.46
C GLU A 88 -3.81 11.03 -1.46
N LEU A 89 -2.78 10.17 -1.44
CA LEU A 89 -1.70 10.22 -2.44
C LEU A 89 -2.19 9.88 -3.86
N ASN A 90 -3.08 8.90 -4.00
CA ASN A 90 -3.69 8.57 -5.30
C ASN A 90 -4.50 9.75 -5.86
N ALA A 91 -5.22 10.47 -5.00
CA ALA A 91 -5.93 11.69 -5.40
C ALA A 91 -4.97 12.82 -5.75
N ALA A 92 -3.95 13.05 -4.92
CA ALA A 92 -2.93 14.08 -5.15
C ALA A 92 -2.14 13.84 -6.45
N PHE A 93 -1.94 12.57 -6.82
CA PHE A 93 -1.20 12.16 -8.01
C PHE A 93 -2.10 11.60 -9.11
N GLU A 94 -3.37 12.01 -9.16
CA GLU A 94 -4.29 11.58 -10.22
C GLU A 94 -3.69 11.89 -11.61
N LYS A 95 -3.68 10.87 -12.47
CA LYS A 95 -2.99 10.93 -13.76
C LYS A 95 -3.71 11.88 -14.70
N ASP A 96 -3.00 12.87 -15.22
CA ASP A 96 -3.54 13.73 -16.28
C ASP A 96 -3.69 12.90 -17.58
N PRO A 97 -4.84 12.99 -18.28
CA PRO A 97 -5.08 12.22 -19.49
C PRO A 97 -4.12 12.59 -20.63
N ASN A 98 -3.53 13.78 -20.61
CA ASN A 98 -2.46 14.15 -21.52
C ASN A 98 -1.10 13.70 -20.96
N PRO A 99 -0.40 12.75 -21.61
CA PRO A 99 0.85 12.20 -21.09
C PRO A 99 1.97 13.24 -20.91
N GLN A 100 2.09 14.22 -21.81
CA GLN A 100 3.13 15.24 -21.71
C GLN A 100 2.87 16.17 -20.53
N LYS A 101 1.61 16.59 -20.35
CA LYS A 101 1.20 17.41 -19.21
C LYS A 101 1.36 16.65 -17.89
N ASN A 102 1.02 15.36 -17.86
CA ASN A 102 1.22 14.51 -16.70
C ASN A 102 2.70 14.47 -16.29
N ILE A 103 3.60 14.19 -17.23
CA ILE A 103 5.05 14.19 -16.99
C ILE A 103 5.51 15.54 -16.46
N GLN A 104 5.11 16.65 -17.10
CA GLN A 104 5.50 17.99 -16.69
C GLN A 104 5.05 18.31 -15.26
N MET A 105 3.83 17.92 -14.88
CA MET A 105 3.25 18.22 -13.57
C MET A 105 3.85 17.37 -12.44
N PHE A 106 4.09 16.08 -12.69
CA PHE A 106 4.33 15.09 -11.65
C PHE A 106 5.77 14.56 -11.55
N SER A 107 6.65 14.87 -12.51
CA SER A 107 8.04 14.33 -12.48
C SER A 107 8.88 14.83 -11.31
N ASN A 108 8.56 16.02 -10.79
CA ASN A 108 9.27 16.65 -9.66
C ASN A 108 8.50 16.52 -8.34
N GLN A 109 7.41 15.76 -8.31
CA GLN A 109 6.62 15.53 -7.10
C GLN A 109 7.10 14.26 -6.42
N ASP A 110 7.80 14.41 -5.29
CA ASP A 110 8.33 13.31 -4.48
C ASP A 110 7.24 12.66 -3.61
N VAL A 111 7.23 11.33 -3.55
CA VAL A 111 6.22 10.55 -2.81
C VAL A 111 6.33 10.77 -1.30
N ALA A 112 7.53 10.64 -0.71
CA ALA A 112 7.69 10.78 0.73
C ALA A 112 7.37 12.21 1.22
N SER A 113 7.76 13.23 0.46
CA SER A 113 7.51 14.63 0.77
C SER A 113 6.01 14.95 0.75
N ASN A 114 5.28 14.50 -0.28
CA ASN A 114 3.84 14.68 -0.35
C ASN A 114 3.11 13.86 0.73
N ALA A 115 3.59 12.66 1.04
CA ALA A 115 3.04 11.85 2.13
C ALA A 115 3.18 12.56 3.49
N MET A 116 4.34 13.15 3.77
CA MET A 116 4.56 13.96 4.98
C MET A 116 3.64 15.17 5.02
N LEU A 117 3.51 15.91 3.92
CA LEU A 117 2.61 17.05 3.83
C LEU A 117 1.16 16.63 4.12
N LEU A 118 0.68 15.53 3.53
CA LEU A 118 -0.65 14.99 3.79
C LEU A 118 -0.82 14.60 5.27
N MET A 119 0.15 13.92 5.87
CA MET A 119 0.10 13.58 7.30
C MET A 119 0.06 14.84 8.19
N ILE A 120 0.71 15.95 7.79
CA ILE A 120 0.60 17.25 8.49
C ILE A 120 -0.80 17.83 8.30
N THR A 121 -1.32 17.90 7.07
CA THR A 121 -2.64 18.47 6.75
C THR A 121 -3.80 17.69 7.39
N LEU A 122 -3.68 16.35 7.47
CA LEU A 122 -4.60 15.47 8.20
C LEU A 122 -4.48 15.62 9.73
N GLY A 123 -3.52 16.41 10.20
CA GLY A 123 -3.27 16.67 11.60
C GLY A 123 -2.76 15.42 12.32
N TRP A 124 -2.00 14.54 11.67
CA TRP A 124 -1.43 13.34 12.29
C TRP A 124 -0.08 13.60 12.95
N VAL A 125 0.69 14.56 12.42
CA VAL A 125 2.03 14.92 12.91
C VAL A 125 1.92 15.98 14.01
N LYS A 126 2.87 15.97 14.96
CA LYS A 126 3.02 17.02 15.97
C LYS A 126 3.36 18.34 15.28
N MET A 127 2.62 19.40 15.59
CA MET A 127 2.98 20.78 15.27
C MET A 127 3.48 21.49 16.52
#